data_AF-A0A2E0R352-F1
#
_entry.id   AF-A0A2E0R352-F1
#
_cell.length_a   1.000
_cell.length_b   1.000
_cell.length_c   1.000
_cell.angle_alpha   90.00
_cell.angle_beta   90.00
_cell.angle_gamma   90.00
#
_symmetry.space_group_name_H-M   'P 1'
#
loop_
_entity.id
_entity.type
_entity.pdbx_description
1 polymer ?
#
loop_
_entity_poly.entity_id
_entity_poly.type
_entity_poly.pdbx_seq_one_letter_code
_entity_poly.pdbx_strand_id
1 'polypeptide(L)'
;MKARSHSAVSVSFFDPDRKALTQDLSKSNVIAKAEEEDPLMTVCTEIAGELIRRYLNAPDAAMVREELCQDLMEKVGCDRLRAQRLIELAMELIYVHCYGEYQRDTLELGLLIARAGDQVRDVTSN
;
A
#
# COMPACT_ATOMS: atom_id res chain seq x y z
N MET A 1 51.37 32.89 -38.71
CA MET A 1 50.70 34.21 -38.86
C MET A 1 49.24 34.00 -38.47
N LYS A 2 48.81 34.44 -37.26
CA LYS A 2 48.04 35.68 -36.96
C LYS A 2 46.71 35.75 -37.75
N ALA A 3 45.52 35.95 -37.16
CA ALA A 3 45.16 36.52 -35.86
C ALA A 3 43.74 36.11 -35.40
N ARG A 4 43.56 36.04 -34.07
CA ARG A 4 42.30 36.19 -33.32
C ARG A 4 42.05 37.67 -33.02
N SER A 5 40.79 38.06 -32.85
CA SER A 5 40.29 39.28 -32.15
C SER A 5 38.79 39.42 -32.47
N HIS A 6 37.82 39.72 -31.60
CA HIS A 6 37.64 39.88 -30.14
C HIS A 6 36.09 39.72 -29.96
N SER A 7 35.55 39.21 -28.84
CA SER A 7 35.27 40.03 -27.67
C SER A 7 34.91 39.18 -26.46
N ALA A 8 35.47 39.56 -25.32
CA ALA A 8 35.29 38.98 -24.02
C ALA A 8 34.14 39.64 -23.26
N VAL A 9 33.51 38.89 -22.35
CA VAL A 9 33.12 39.42 -21.04
C VAL A 9 33.51 38.37 -20.02
N SER A 10 34.54 38.70 -19.24
CA SER A 10 34.95 38.03 -18.02
C SER A 10 34.32 38.75 -16.84
N VAL A 11 33.67 38.03 -15.93
CA VAL A 11 33.73 38.35 -14.50
C VAL A 11 33.78 37.05 -13.72
N SER A 12 34.95 36.79 -13.14
CA SER A 12 35.16 35.83 -12.06
C SER A 12 34.68 36.44 -10.75
N PHE A 13 33.91 35.69 -9.97
CA PHE A 13 33.83 35.91 -8.53
C PHE A 13 33.95 34.56 -7.82
N PHE A 14 35.12 34.37 -7.23
CA PHE A 14 35.45 33.32 -6.28
C PHE A 14 34.92 33.79 -4.93
N ASP A 15 34.16 32.94 -4.22
CA ASP A 15 34.19 32.96 -2.75
C ASP A 15 34.17 31.51 -2.23
N PRO A 16 35.28 31.04 -1.60
CA PRO A 16 35.44 29.70 -1.10
C PRO A 16 35.11 29.66 0.40
N ASP A 17 33.83 29.66 0.78
CA ASP A 17 33.47 29.53 2.20
C ASP A 17 32.13 28.82 2.44
N ARG A 18 32.13 27.50 2.23
CA ARG A 18 31.07 26.62 2.78
C ARG A 18 31.65 25.39 3.46
N LYS A 19 32.68 25.59 4.28
CA LYS A 19 32.97 24.71 5.42
C LYS A 19 32.05 25.06 6.59
N ALA A 20 30.77 24.72 6.44
CA ALA A 20 29.79 24.68 7.53
C ALA A 20 28.60 23.82 7.10
N LEU A 21 28.85 22.56 6.78
CA LEU A 21 27.84 21.49 6.91
C LEU A 21 28.18 20.73 8.19
N THR A 22 28.14 21.47 9.29
CA THR A 22 27.90 20.95 10.62
C THR A 22 26.60 20.16 10.56
N GLN A 23 26.74 18.84 10.69
CA GLN A 23 26.24 18.18 11.89
C GLN A 23 24.89 18.73 12.39
N ASP A 24 23.80 18.35 11.72
CA ASP A 24 22.45 18.33 12.32
C ASP A 24 21.45 17.57 11.43
N LEU A 25 21.73 16.28 11.20
CA LEU A 25 20.68 15.29 10.94
C LEU A 25 20.76 14.15 11.96
N SER A 26 21.24 14.46 13.17
CA SER A 26 20.87 13.71 14.36
C SER A 26 19.42 14.10 14.74
N LYS A 27 18.53 13.10 14.71
CA LYS A 27 17.11 13.12 15.12
C LYS A 27 16.08 13.30 14.01
N SER A 28 16.10 12.41 13.02
CA SER A 28 14.86 11.67 12.77
C SER A 28 15.05 10.28 13.32
N ASN A 29 14.60 10.10 14.57
CA ASN A 29 14.19 8.81 15.09
C ASN A 29 13.14 8.27 14.12
N VAL A 30 13.56 7.59 13.07
CA VAL A 30 12.72 6.55 12.48
C VAL A 30 12.72 5.48 13.55
N ILE A 31 11.77 5.63 14.47
CA ILE A 31 11.36 4.59 15.38
C ILE A 31 11.00 3.46 14.41
N ALA A 32 11.95 2.54 14.22
CA ALA A 32 11.67 1.17 13.85
C ALA A 32 10.86 0.61 15.02
N LYS A 33 9.60 1.06 15.11
CA LYS A 33 8.57 0.34 15.81
C LYS A 33 8.48 -0.91 14.97
N ALA A 34 8.85 -2.04 15.54
CA ALA A 34 8.20 -3.27 15.19
C ALA A 34 6.71 -2.97 15.45
N GLU A 35 6.03 -2.48 14.42
CA GLU A 35 4.59 -2.34 14.43
C GLU A 35 4.11 -3.77 14.65
N GLU A 36 3.43 -4.01 15.77
CA GLU A 36 2.62 -5.20 15.92
C GLU A 36 1.79 -5.26 14.64
N GLU A 37 2.09 -6.21 13.75
CA GLU A 37 1.38 -6.31 12.48
C GLU A 37 -0.11 -6.40 12.82
N ASP A 38 -0.88 -5.44 12.31
CA ASP A 38 -2.32 -5.43 12.53
C ASP A 38 -2.87 -6.79 12.08
N PRO A 39 -3.49 -7.59 12.96
CA PRO A 39 -3.94 -8.94 12.63
C PRO A 39 -4.85 -8.97 11.40
N LEU A 40 -5.60 -7.90 11.15
CA LEU A 40 -6.43 -7.78 9.95
C LEU A 40 -5.56 -7.65 8.70
N MET A 41 -4.49 -6.86 8.76
CA MET A 41 -3.56 -6.67 7.66
C MET A 41 -2.80 -7.95 7.33
N THR A 42 -2.31 -8.68 8.34
CA THR A 42 -1.65 -9.99 8.13
C THR A 42 -2.59 -10.95 7.40
N VAL A 43 -3.84 -11.07 7.85
CA VAL A 43 -4.86 -11.92 7.20
C VAL A 43 -5.12 -11.46 5.76
N CYS A 44 -5.30 -10.16 5.52
CA CYS A 44 -5.55 -9.65 4.18
C CYS A 44 -4.35 -9.84 3.24
N THR A 45 -3.11 -9.75 3.74
CA THR A 45 -1.90 -10.06 2.97
C THR A 45 -1.83 -11.53 2.60
N GLU A 46 -2.18 -12.45 3.50
CA GLU A 46 -2.25 -13.88 3.20
C GLU A 46 -3.32 -14.19 2.14
N ILE A 47 -4.51 -13.59 2.26
CA ILE A 47 -5.60 -13.70 1.28
C ILE A 47 -5.16 -13.15 -0.08
N ALA A 48 -4.46 -12.01 -0.11
CA ALA A 48 -3.94 -11.42 -1.33
C ALA A 48 -2.96 -12.36 -2.05
N GLY A 49 -2.03 -12.97 -1.30
CA GLY A 49 -1.11 -13.97 -1.83
C GLY A 49 -1.83 -15.19 -2.40
N GLU A 50 -2.87 -15.68 -1.71
CA GLU A 50 -3.67 -16.80 -2.19
C GLU A 50 -4.48 -16.46 -3.45
N LEU A 51 -5.08 -15.27 -3.53
CA LEU A 51 -5.79 -14.78 -4.71
C LEU A 51 -4.86 -14.76 -5.93
N ILE A 52 -3.66 -14.19 -5.79
CA ILE A 52 -2.68 -14.14 -6.88
C ILE A 52 -2.33 -15.57 -7.34
N ARG A 53 -2.04 -16.48 -6.41
CA ARG A 53 -1.71 -17.87 -6.75
C ARG A 53 -2.84 -18.58 -7.50
N ARG A 54 -4.09 -18.43 -7.06
CA ARG A 54 -5.24 -19.07 -7.70
C ARG A 54 -5.55 -18.46 -9.06
N TYR A 55 -5.50 -17.13 -9.20
CA TYR A 55 -5.74 -16.46 -10.48
C TYR A 55 -4.73 -16.83 -11.56
N LEU A 56 -3.49 -17.18 -11.20
CA LEU A 56 -2.50 -17.67 -12.18
C LEU A 56 -2.86 -19.05 -12.76
N ASN A 57 -3.67 -19.84 -12.05
CA ASN A 57 -3.96 -21.23 -12.40
C ASN A 57 -5.41 -21.46 -12.83
N ALA A 58 -6.30 -20.49 -12.63
CA ALA A 58 -7.73 -20.61 -12.91
C ALA A 58 -8.16 -19.69 -14.06
N PRO A 59 -9.06 -20.15 -14.95
CA PRO A 59 -9.57 -19.34 -16.06
C PRO A 59 -10.64 -18.32 -15.63
N ASP A 60 -11.26 -18.50 -14.46
CA ASP A 60 -12.36 -17.67 -13.98
C ASP A 60 -12.08 -17.07 -12.60
N ALA A 61 -11.97 -15.74 -12.54
CA ALA A 61 -11.75 -15.02 -11.32
C ALA A 61 -12.97 -15.03 -10.37
N ALA A 62 -14.20 -15.15 -10.90
CA ALA A 62 -15.40 -15.21 -10.06
C ALA A 62 -15.44 -16.52 -9.27
N MET A 63 -15.16 -17.64 -9.92
CA MET A 63 -15.06 -18.95 -9.28
C MET A 63 -13.98 -18.98 -8.20
N VAL A 64 -12.79 -18.42 -8.46
CA VAL A 64 -11.70 -18.34 -7.46
C VAL A 64 -12.13 -17.56 -6.22
N ARG A 65 -12.85 -16.44 -6.39
CA ARG A 65 -13.35 -15.66 -5.23
C ARG A 65 -14.41 -16.43 -4.46
N GLU A 66 -15.28 -17.17 -5.15
CA GLU A 66 -16.31 -17.98 -4.51
C GLU A 66 -15.69 -19.11 -3.68
N GLU A 67 -14.74 -19.85 -4.25
CA GLU A 67 -14.01 -20.92 -3.56
C GLU A 67 -13.24 -20.39 -2.36
N LEU A 68 -12.55 -19.25 -2.52
CA LEU A 68 -11.81 -18.65 -1.41
C LEU A 68 -12.75 -18.11 -0.33
N CYS A 69 -13.92 -17.58 -0.71
CA CYS A 69 -14.94 -17.17 0.25
C CYS A 69 -15.40 -18.35 1.09
N GLN A 70 -15.66 -19.50 0.46
CA GLN A 70 -16.04 -20.72 1.16
C GLN A 70 -14.91 -21.24 2.07
N ASP A 71 -13.68 -21.26 1.59
CA ASP A 71 -12.50 -21.62 2.40
C ASP A 71 -12.35 -20.74 3.64
N LEU A 72 -12.57 -19.43 3.50
CA LEU A 72 -12.50 -18.48 4.62
C LEU A 72 -13.62 -18.71 5.63
N MET A 73 -14.84 -19.00 5.17
CA MET A 73 -15.93 -19.35 6.06
C MET A 73 -15.61 -20.61 6.88
N GLU A 74 -15.04 -21.64 6.24
CA GLU A 74 -14.70 -22.90 6.89
C GLU A 74 -13.50 -22.79 7.84
N LYS A 75 -12.43 -22.08 7.45
CA LYS A 75 -11.17 -22.01 8.21
C LYS A 75 -11.18 -20.93 9.29
N VAL A 76 -11.79 -19.78 9.01
CA VAL A 76 -11.83 -18.63 9.91
C VAL A 76 -13.11 -18.62 10.76
N GLY A 77 -14.15 -19.35 10.33
CA GLY A 77 -15.43 -19.39 11.03
C GLY A 77 -16.20 -18.06 10.93
N CYS A 78 -16.02 -17.33 9.83
CA CYS A 78 -16.72 -16.08 9.56
C CYS A 78 -17.95 -16.29 8.69
N ASP A 79 -18.88 -15.32 8.70
CA ASP A 79 -20.01 -15.33 7.78
C ASP A 79 -19.59 -14.96 6.35
N ARG A 80 -20.47 -15.25 5.39
CA ARG A 80 -20.19 -15.02 3.97
C ARG A 80 -19.90 -13.54 3.66
N LEU A 81 -20.64 -12.63 4.29
CA LEU A 81 -20.47 -11.19 4.10
C LEU A 81 -19.09 -10.73 4.56
N ARG A 82 -18.63 -11.17 5.73
CA ARG A 82 -17.29 -10.85 6.23
C ARG A 82 -16.20 -11.49 5.37
N ALA A 83 -16.37 -12.74 4.95
CA ALA A 83 -15.44 -13.39 4.03
C ALA A 83 -15.28 -12.59 2.71
N GLN A 84 -16.39 -12.15 2.12
CA GLN A 84 -16.37 -11.30 0.93
C GLN A 84 -15.64 -9.97 1.16
N ARG A 85 -15.88 -9.31 2.30
CA ARG A 85 -15.21 -8.05 2.66
C ARG A 85 -13.72 -8.22 2.85
N LEU A 86 -13.28 -9.32 3.44
CA LEU A 86 -11.85 -9.64 3.57
C LEU A 86 -11.20 -9.85 2.20
N ILE A 87 -11.89 -10.51 1.27
CA ILE A 87 -11.44 -10.67 -0.12
C ILE A 87 -11.37 -9.32 -0.83
N GLU A 88 -12.39 -8.47 -0.69
CA GLU A 88 -12.39 -7.13 -1.27
C GLU A 88 -11.22 -6.28 -0.72
N LEU A 89 -10.97 -6.32 0.59
CA LEU A 89 -9.86 -5.60 1.19
C LEU A 89 -8.50 -6.13 0.71
N ALA A 90 -8.36 -7.45 0.58
CA ALA A 90 -7.17 -8.06 -0.01
C ALA A 90 -6.96 -7.64 -1.47
N MET A 91 -8.03 -7.49 -2.25
CA MET A 91 -7.95 -6.97 -3.63
C MET A 91 -7.48 -5.51 -3.67
N GLU A 92 -7.97 -4.66 -2.75
CA GLU A 92 -7.45 -3.28 -2.61
C GLU A 92 -5.95 -3.27 -2.28
N LEU A 93 -5.48 -4.21 -1.45
CA LEU A 93 -4.03 -4.37 -1.18
C LEU A 93 -3.25 -4.75 -2.44
N ILE A 94 -3.75 -5.70 -3.23
CA ILE A 94 -3.12 -6.05 -4.51
C ILE A 94 -3.08 -4.80 -5.41
N TYR A 95 -4.19 -4.06 -5.48
CA TYR A 95 -4.31 -2.88 -6.33
C TYR A 95 -3.29 -1.80 -5.95
N VAL A 96 -3.19 -1.44 -4.66
CA VAL A 96 -2.20 -0.44 -4.21
C VAL A 96 -0.76 -0.89 -4.43
N HIS A 97 -0.47 -2.18 -4.30
CA HIS A 97 0.87 -2.71 -4.60
C HIS A 97 1.20 -2.68 -6.10
N CYS A 98 0.21 -2.87 -6.98
CA CYS A 98 0.40 -2.85 -8.43
C CYS A 98 0.41 -1.44 -9.03
N TYR A 99 -0.44 -0.54 -8.53
CA TYR A 99 -0.72 0.76 -9.14
C TYR A 99 -0.30 1.96 -8.28
N GLY A 100 0.05 1.75 -7.01
CA GLY A 100 0.50 2.80 -6.09
C GLY A 100 -0.63 3.62 -5.45
N GLU A 101 -1.89 3.30 -5.74
CA GLU A 101 -3.07 3.96 -5.18
C GLU A 101 -4.18 2.93 -4.90
N TYR A 102 -5.12 3.28 -4.03
CA TYR A 102 -6.31 2.46 -3.78
C TYR A 102 -7.33 2.65 -4.89
N GLN A 103 -8.14 1.62 -5.17
CA GLN A 103 -9.20 1.73 -6.17
C GLN A 103 -10.39 2.56 -5.62
N ARG A 104 -10.64 2.44 -4.31
CA ARG A 104 -11.69 3.17 -3.59
C ARG A 104 -11.21 4.48 -3.02
N ASP A 105 -12.14 5.41 -2.79
CA ASP A 105 -11.85 6.60 -2.01
C ASP A 105 -11.61 6.28 -0.53
N THR A 106 -11.09 7.25 0.22
CA THR A 106 -10.70 7.07 1.62
C THR A 106 -11.89 6.72 2.53
N LEU A 107 -13.09 7.22 2.25
CA LEU A 107 -14.28 6.96 3.07
C LEU A 107 -14.77 5.53 2.85
N GLU A 108 -14.87 5.10 1.59
CA GLU A 108 -15.25 3.74 1.21
C GLU A 108 -14.26 2.71 1.73
N LEU A 109 -12.95 3.01 1.65
CA LEU A 109 -11.91 2.15 2.18
C LEU A 109 -12.00 2.04 3.70
N GLY A 110 -12.21 3.16 4.40
CA GLY A 110 -12.40 3.16 5.86
C GLY A 110 -13.61 2.32 6.28
N LEU A 111 -14.72 2.41 5.54
CA LEU A 111 -15.91 1.59 5.79
C LEU A 111 -15.64 0.10 5.52
N LEU A 112 -14.90 -0.22 4.46
CA LEU A 112 -14.54 -1.60 4.13
C LEU A 112 -13.67 -2.21 5.24
N ILE A 113 -12.65 -1.49 5.71
CA ILE A 113 -11.78 -1.92 6.81
C ILE A 113 -12.61 -2.18 8.08
N ALA A 114 -13.47 -1.22 8.45
CA ALA A 114 -14.29 -1.34 9.65
C ALA A 114 -15.25 -2.55 9.59
N ARG A 115 -15.83 -2.83 8.42
CA ARG A 115 -16.72 -3.99 8.21
C ARG A 115 -15.95 -5.32 8.14
N ALA A 116 -14.75 -5.35 7.57
CA ALA A 116 -13.91 -6.54 7.52
C ALA A 116 -13.39 -6.93 8.91
N GLY A 117 -13.05 -5.93 9.72
CA GLY A 117 -12.65 -6.06 11.12
C GLY A 117 -13.79 -6.34 12.11
N ASP A 118 -15.03 -6.53 11.64
CA ASP A 118 -16.24 -6.71 12.48
C ASP A 118 -16.49 -5.58 13.50
N GLN A 119 -15.97 -4.37 13.20
CA GLN A 119 -16.14 -3.19 14.05
C GLN A 119 -17.46 -2.47 13.77
N VAL A 120 -18.09 -2.75 12.62
CA VAL A 120 -19.38 -2.20 12.21
C VAL A 120 -20.32 -3.35 11.88
N ARG A 121 -21.34 -3.55 12.71
CA ARG A 121 -22.42 -4.49 12.44
C ARG A 121 -23.47 -3.83 11.54
N ASP A 122 -23.93 -4.55 10.52
CA ASP A 122 -25.01 -4.07 9.67
C ASP A 122 -26.31 -3.98 10.49
N VAL A 123 -26.92 -2.80 10.48
CA VAL A 123 -28.16 -2.51 11.23
C VAL A 123 -29.41 -2.92 10.44
N THR A 124 -29.26 -3.66 9.34
CA THR A 124 -30.34 -4.09 8.44
C THR A 124 -31.05 -5.39 8.88
N SER A 125 -30.76 -5.90 10.08
CA SER A 125 -31.46 -7.05 10.69
C SER A 125 -32.48 -6.62 11.76
N ASN A 126 -33.40 -5.73 11.42
CA ASN A 126 -34.59 -5.40 12.22
C ASN A 126 -35.87 -5.56 11.41
#